data_AF-A0A372F384-F1
#
_entry.id   AF-A0A372F384-F1
#
_cell.length_a   1.000
_cell.length_b   1.000
_cell.length_c   1.000
_cell.angle_alpha   90.00
_cell.angle_beta   90.00
_cell.angle_gamma   90.00
#
_symmetry.space_group_name_H-M   'P 1'
#
loop_
_entity.id
_entity.type
_entity.pdbx_description
1 polymer ?
#
loop_
_entity_poly.entity_id
_entity_poly.type
_entity_poly.pdbx_seq_one_letter_code
_entity_poly.pdbx_strand_id
1 'polypeptide(L)' 'MKLTEKLLQWADIVFVMEKKHKQRIQQKFPNLVNEKEIVVLDIPDEYQFMDEELIMSLKTAVSPYL' A
#
# COMPACT_ATOMS: atom_id res chain seq x y z
N MET A 1 1.36 -11.36 9.21
CA MET A 1 2.48 -11.38 8.24
C MET A 1 3.31 -10.10 8.44
N LYS A 2 4.63 -10.18 8.64
CA LYS A 2 5.47 -8.98 8.93
C LYS A 2 6.03 -8.43 7.61
N LEU A 3 5.88 -7.13 7.39
CA LEU A 3 6.60 -6.41 6.33
C LEU A 3 8.12 -6.46 6.60
N THR A 4 8.87 -6.94 5.62
CA THR A 4 10.33 -7.05 5.65
C THR A 4 10.96 -6.08 4.65
N GLU A 5 12.20 -5.68 4.93
CA GLU A 5 12.99 -4.81 4.06
C GLU A 5 13.16 -5.37 2.65
N LYS A 6 13.43 -6.68 2.54
CA LYS A 6 13.60 -7.36 1.24
C LYS A 6 12.36 -7.26 0.34
N LEU A 7 11.16 -7.29 0.92
CA LEU A 7 9.91 -7.11 0.16
C LEU A 7 9.81 -5.68 -0.39
N LEU A 8 10.17 -4.68 0.42
CA LEU A 8 10.22 -3.28 -0.01
C LEU A 8 11.27 -3.05 -1.11
N GLN A 9 12.45 -3.67 -1.00
CA GLN A 9 13.49 -3.56 -2.02
C GLN A 9 13.05 -4.13 -3.36
N TRP A 10 12.36 -5.27 -3.34
CA TRP A 10 11.90 -5.94 -4.56
C TRP A 10 10.74 -5.22 -5.25
N ALA A 11 9.87 -4.54 -4.49
CA ALA A 11 8.72 -3.86 -5.06
C ALA A 11 9.13 -2.60 -5.83
N ASP A 12 8.66 -2.44 -7.06
CA ASP A 12 8.80 -1.20 -7.83
C ASP A 12 7.87 -0.11 -7.28
N ILE A 13 6.63 -0.49 -6.97
CA ILE A 13 5.60 0.37 -6.38
C ILE A 13 4.95 -0.34 -5.19
N VAL A 14 4.65 0.44 -4.14
CA VAL A 14 4.01 -0.07 -2.92
C VAL A 14 2.68 0.64 -2.72
N PHE A 15 1.58 -0.10 -2.83
CA PHE A 15 0.26 0.40 -2.50
C PHE A 15 -0.07 0.12 -1.04
N VAL A 16 -0.57 1.12 -0.33
CA VAL A 16 -1.09 0.97 1.03
C VAL A 16 -2.52 1.50 1.12
N MET A 17 -3.36 0.81 1.89
CA MET A 17 -4.77 1.19 2.05
C MET A 17 -4.91 2.60 2.65
N GLU A 18 -4.28 2.84 3.80
CA GLU A 18 -4.43 4.09 4.56
C GLU A 18 -3.08 4.77 4.83
N LYS A 19 -3.13 6.08 5.09
CA LYS A 19 -1.94 6.90 5.41
C LYS A 19 -1.16 6.39 6.63
N LYS A 20 -1.85 5.80 7.61
CA LYS A 20 -1.22 5.20 8.82
C LYS A 20 -0.25 4.07 8.45
N HIS A 21 -0.51 3.33 7.37
CA HIS A 21 0.38 2.29 6.89
C HIS A 21 1.67 2.89 6.32
N LYS A 22 1.58 3.93 5.49
CA LYS A 22 2.75 4.65 4.98
C LYS A 22 3.63 5.18 6.11
N GLN A 23 3.04 5.78 7.14
CA GLN A 23 3.78 6.28 8.31
C GLN A 23 4.52 5.15 9.05
N ARG A 24 3.86 3.99 9.25
CA ARG A 24 4.52 2.82 9.87
C ARG A 24 5.69 2.31 9.03
N ILE A 25 5.57 2.32 7.71
CA ILE A 25 6.66 1.92 6.81
C ILE A 25 7.82 2.91 6.91
N GLN A 26 7.54 4.22 6.86
CA GLN A 26 8.55 5.29 6.99
C GLN A 26 9.31 5.22 8.31
N GLN A 27 8.61 4.98 9.42
CA GLN A 27 9.25 4.85 10.73
C GLN A 27 10.14 3.61 10.82
N LYS A 28 9.76 2.51 10.15
CA LYS A 28 10.46 1.24 10.23
C LYS A 28 11.62 1.12 9.23
N PHE A 29 11.49 1.73 8.05
CA PHE A 29 12.44 1.64 6.95
C PHE A 29 12.73 3.02 6.33
N PRO A 30 13.19 4.01 7.10
CA PRO A 30 13.28 5.40 6.65
C PRO A 30 14.14 5.59 5.39
N ASN A 31 15.23 4.83 5.26
CA ASN A 31 16.14 4.93 4.11
C ASN A 31 15.51 4.42 2.81
N LEU A 32 14.68 3.35 2.89
CA LEU A 32 14.06 2.74 1.72
C LEU A 32 12.89 3.54 1.17
N VAL A 33 12.15 4.23 2.04
CA VAL A 33 10.96 4.97 1.59
C VAL A 33 11.33 6.17 0.73
N ASN A 34 12.52 6.74 0.90
CA ASN A 34 12.96 7.89 0.09
C ASN A 34 13.21 7.52 -1.38
N GLU A 35 13.50 6.24 -1.65
CA GLU A 35 13.82 5.74 -2.99
C GLU A 35 12.64 5.00 -3.64
N LYS A 36 11.54 4.78 -2.91
CA LYS A 36 10.41 3.95 -3.34
C LYS A 36 9.13 4.74 -3.48
N GLU A 37 8.38 4.46 -4.55
CA GLU A 37 7.06 5.04 -4.75
C GLU A 37 6.04 4.32 -3.85
N ILE A 38 5.54 5.05 -2.84
CA ILE A 38 4.48 4.56 -1.94
C ILE A 38 3.19 5.37 -2.16
N VAL A 39 2.22 4.69 -2.77
CA VAL A 39 0.89 5.22 -3.09
C VAL A 39 -0.08 4.85 -1.97
N VAL A 40 -0.82 5.84 -1.48
CA VAL A 40 -1.89 5.65 -0.49
C VAL A 40 -3.21 5.65 -1.24
N LEU A 41 -3.97 4.56 -1.14
CA LEU A 41 -5.25 4.39 -1.85
C LEU A 41 -6.41 5.12 -1.15
N ASP A 42 -6.23 5.49 0.11
CA ASP A 42 -7.24 6.11 0.98
C ASP A 42 -8.52 5.26 1.12
N ILE A 43 -8.32 3.93 1.14
CA ILE A 43 -9.38 2.93 1.31
C ILE A 43 -9.37 2.47 2.77
N PRO A 44 -10.49 2.56 3.50
CA PRO A 44 -10.57 2.11 4.89
C PRO A 44 -10.53 0.58 5.00
N ASP A 45 -9.96 0.05 6.08
CA ASP A 45 -9.88 -1.40 6.35
C ASP A 45 -11.16 -1.93 7.04
N GLU A 46 -12.32 -1.60 6.48
CA GLU A 46 -13.65 -1.91 7.05
C GLU A 46 -14.44 -2.94 6.21
N TYR A 47 -13.82 -3.45 5.16
CA TYR A 47 -14.46 -4.35 4.20
C TYR A 47 -14.36 -5.82 4.61
N GLN A 48 -15.39 -6.59 4.27
CA GLN A 48 -15.36 -8.03 4.47
C GLN A 48 -14.54 -8.75 3.38
N PHE A 49 -14.21 -10.00 3.65
CA PHE A 49 -13.57 -10.84 2.64
C PHE A 49 -14.48 -10.95 1.41
N MET A 50 -13.90 -10.64 0.23
CA MET A 50 -14.59 -10.63 -1.08
C MET A 50 -15.69 -9.57 -1.23
N ASP A 51 -15.64 -8.49 -0.45
CA ASP A 51 -16.54 -7.35 -0.63
C ASP A 51 -16.39 -6.74 -2.03
N GLU A 52 -17.49 -6.64 -2.76
CA GLU A 52 -17.50 -6.11 -4.12
C GLU A 52 -17.12 -4.63 -4.17
N GLU A 53 -17.46 -3.87 -3.13
CA GLU A 53 -17.14 -2.44 -3.03
C GLU A 53 -15.63 -2.22 -2.91
N LEU A 54 -14.95 -3.07 -2.12
CA LEU A 54 -13.50 -3.07 -2.00
C LEU A 54 -12.86 -3.39 -3.35
N ILE A 55 -13.34 -4.42 -4.04
CA ILE A 55 -12.79 -4.82 -5.34
C ILE A 55 -12.92 -3.69 -6.35
N MET A 56 -14.05 -2.99 -6.39
CA MET A 56 -14.29 -1.88 -7.29
C MET A 56 -13.40 -0.68 -6.96
N SER A 57 -13.27 -0.35 -5.68
CA SER A 57 -12.40 0.73 -5.20
C SER A 57 -10.93 0.46 -5.54
N LEU A 58 -10.47 -0.78 -5.32
CA LEU A 58 -9.12 -1.19 -5.67
C LEU A 58 -8.88 -1.09 -7.18
N LYS A 59 -9.75 -1.65 -8.02
CA LYS A 59 -9.63 -1.57 -9.49
C LYS A 59 -9.54 -0.12 -9.97
N THR A 60 -10.37 0.75 -9.43
CA THR A 60 -10.39 2.17 -9.81
C THR A 60 -9.11 2.87 -9.39
N ALA A 61 -8.65 2.64 -8.15
CA ALA A 61 -7.48 3.32 -7.60
C ALA A 61 -6.17 2.85 -8.23
N VAL A 62 -6.07 1.57 -8.64
CA VAL A 62 -4.87 1.02 -9.28
C VAL A 62 -4.86 1.18 -10.80
N SER A 63 -6.02 1.44 -11.43
CA SER A 63 -6.12 1.58 -12.89
C SER A 63 -5.13 2.56 -13.54
N PRO A 64 -4.72 3.68 -12.91
CA PRO A 64 -3.70 4.57 -13.48
C PRO A 64 -2.28 3.99 -13.51
N TYR A 65 -2.05 2.87 -12.83
CA TYR A 65 -0.74 2.22 -12.66
C TYR A 65 -0.62 0.89 -13.41
N LEU A 66 -1.68 0.47 -14.12
CA LEU A 66 -1.76 -0.73 -14.97
C LEU A 66 -1.57 -0.34 -16.44
#